data_AF-A0A931K3F4-F1
#
_entry.id   AF-A0A931K3F4-F1
#
_cell.length_a   1.000
_cell.length_b   1.000
_cell.length_c   1.000
_cell.angle_alpha   90.00
_cell.angle_beta   90.00
_cell.angle_gamma   90.00
#
_symmetry.space_group_name_H-M   'P 1'
#
loop_
_entity.id
_entity.type
_entity.pdbx_description
1 polymer ?
#
loop_
_entity_poly.entity_id
_entity_poly.type
_entity_poly.pdbx_seq_one_letter_code
_entity_poly.pdbx_strand_id
1 'polypeptide(L)'
;MAVSNESLREPKPVSGPSAIAHENISPTLSLKDASRITDPIIYGLCGPDGAVFYVGQTRSACSRMASHRNVRTKNAALRERLAALRGTVRVVILERNPADLNAAERRHIARYGDQLVNLVGADHWSWSTNSDVPWAAGTGILCPSAFALQRTPEHMKPAIREAMSRMSVKERCAFELRVLMGLPIGFRLRFDRWCEIAGPKMLAVLEA
;
A
#
# COMPACT_ATOMS: atom_id res chain seq x y z
N MET A 1 -21.78 -12.20 55.53
CA MET A 1 -20.97 -11.15 54.90
C MET A 1 -19.56 -11.70 54.75
N ALA A 2 -19.22 -12.21 53.57
CA ALA A 2 -17.93 -12.82 53.28
C ALA A 2 -17.16 -11.89 52.33
N VAL A 3 -15.98 -11.46 52.75
CA VAL A 3 -15.06 -10.64 51.97
C VAL A 3 -14.04 -11.60 51.36
N SER A 4 -14.13 -11.82 50.05
CA SER A 4 -13.14 -12.61 49.30
C SER A 4 -12.09 -11.67 48.73
N ASN A 5 -10.86 -11.82 49.21
CA ASN A 5 -9.65 -11.16 48.72
C ASN A 5 -9.22 -11.84 47.41
N GLU A 6 -9.43 -11.16 46.28
CA GLU A 6 -8.93 -11.61 44.98
C GLU A 6 -7.46 -11.20 44.81
N SER A 7 -6.62 -12.22 44.70
CA SER A 7 -5.18 -12.16 44.50
C SER A 7 -4.83 -11.41 43.20
N LEU A 8 -4.03 -10.35 43.35
CA LEU A 8 -3.31 -9.67 42.29
C LEU A 8 -2.52 -10.71 41.46
N ARG A 9 -2.88 -10.87 40.19
CA ARG A 9 -2.08 -11.62 39.21
C ARG A 9 -1.07 -10.65 38.59
N GLU A 10 0.21 -11.00 38.72
CA GLU A 10 1.33 -10.30 38.09
C GLU A 10 1.15 -10.27 36.55
N PRO A 11 1.53 -9.15 35.90
CA PRO A 11 1.49 -9.05 34.45
C PRO A 11 2.55 -9.96 33.83
N LYS A 12 2.12 -10.82 32.90
CA LYS A 12 3.02 -11.61 32.05
C LYS A 12 3.97 -10.69 31.27
N PRO A 13 5.24 -11.07 31.10
CA PRO A 13 6.20 -10.27 30.35
C PRO A 13 5.74 -10.11 28.89
N VAL A 14 5.68 -8.85 28.46
CA VAL A 14 5.41 -8.46 27.07
C VAL A 14 6.58 -8.95 26.24
N SER A 15 6.34 -9.96 25.40
CA SER A 15 7.27 -10.42 24.38
C SER A 15 7.66 -9.24 23.49
N GLY A 16 8.97 -8.94 23.46
CA GLY A 16 9.56 -7.88 22.65
C GLY A 16 9.35 -8.06 21.14
N PRO A 17 9.75 -7.06 20.33
CA PRO A 17 9.58 -7.10 18.89
C PRO A 17 10.25 -8.35 18.31
N SER A 18 9.43 -9.16 17.64
CA SER A 18 9.82 -10.36 16.92
C SER A 18 11.01 -10.05 16.01
N ALA A 19 12.13 -10.74 16.24
CA ALA A 19 13.23 -10.79 15.31
C ALA A 19 12.69 -11.12 13.92
N ILE A 20 12.85 -10.18 12.98
CA ILE A 20 12.57 -10.43 11.58
C ILE A 20 13.57 -11.52 11.17
N ALA A 21 13.06 -12.72 10.95
CA ALA A 21 13.87 -13.82 10.45
C ALA A 21 14.59 -13.33 9.18
N HIS A 22 15.92 -13.36 9.21
CA HIS A 22 16.74 -13.22 8.02
C HIS A 22 16.47 -14.44 7.14
N GLU A 23 15.37 -14.40 6.39
CA GLU A 23 15.10 -15.37 5.34
C GLU A 23 16.22 -15.28 4.31
N ASN A 24 16.76 -16.43 3.92
CA ASN A 24 17.73 -16.59 2.84
C ASN A 24 17.33 -15.73 1.65
N ILE A 25 17.98 -14.58 1.49
CA ILE A 25 17.68 -13.62 0.42
C ILE A 25 18.09 -14.30 -0.88
N SER A 26 17.10 -14.74 -1.67
CA SER A 26 17.33 -15.19 -3.03
C SER A 26 18.23 -14.18 -3.76
N PRO A 27 19.25 -14.63 -4.51
CA PRO A 27 20.24 -13.74 -5.09
C PRO A 27 19.58 -12.64 -5.91
N THR A 28 19.91 -11.38 -5.60
CA THR A 28 19.37 -10.22 -6.30
C THR A 28 20.12 -9.99 -7.62
N LEU A 29 19.39 -9.66 -8.67
CA LEU A 29 19.88 -9.40 -10.01
C LEU A 29 19.83 -7.90 -10.33
N SER A 30 20.71 -7.43 -11.21
CA SER A 30 20.49 -6.13 -11.84
C SER A 30 19.28 -6.19 -12.77
N LEU A 31 18.68 -5.04 -13.10
CA LEU A 31 17.61 -4.97 -14.12
C LEU A 31 18.07 -5.54 -15.48
N LYS A 32 19.35 -5.39 -15.82
CA LYS A 32 19.95 -5.90 -17.06
C LYS A 32 20.10 -7.42 -17.06
N ASP A 33 20.39 -8.02 -15.91
CA ASP A 33 20.52 -9.47 -15.81
C ASP A 33 19.14 -10.13 -15.74
N ALA A 34 18.22 -9.53 -14.97
CA ALA A 34 16.83 -9.98 -14.92
C ALA A 34 16.13 -9.90 -16.29
N SER A 35 16.51 -8.97 -17.17
CA SER A 35 15.93 -8.85 -18.51
C SER A 35 16.24 -10.05 -19.43
N ARG A 36 17.21 -10.90 -19.06
CA ARG A 36 17.58 -12.11 -19.81
C ARG A 36 16.73 -13.33 -19.46
N ILE A 37 15.86 -13.23 -18.46
CA ILE A 37 14.96 -14.32 -18.07
C ILE A 37 13.88 -14.49 -19.15
N THR A 38 13.77 -15.71 -19.65
CA THR A 38 12.81 -16.10 -20.70
C THR A 38 11.49 -16.63 -20.14
N ASP A 39 11.51 -17.16 -18.92
CA ASP A 39 10.33 -17.75 -18.29
C ASP A 39 9.37 -16.67 -17.75
N PRO A 40 8.07 -16.98 -17.63
CA PRO A 40 7.18 -16.20 -16.78
C PRO A 40 7.68 -16.18 -15.34
N ILE A 41 7.63 -15.03 -14.67
CA ILE A 41 8.14 -14.87 -13.32
C ILE A 41 7.25 -14.00 -12.45
N ILE A 42 7.29 -14.27 -11.15
CA ILE A 42 6.98 -13.30 -10.10
C ILE A 42 8.31 -12.73 -9.60
N TYR A 43 8.39 -11.40 -9.52
CA TYR A 43 9.60 -10.69 -9.12
C TYR A 43 9.31 -9.63 -8.07
N GLY A 44 10.30 -9.36 -7.24
CA GLY A 44 10.35 -8.22 -6.35
C GLY A 44 11.34 -7.17 -6.84
N LEU A 45 11.06 -5.89 -6.63
CA LEU A 45 12.05 -4.82 -6.76
C LEU A 45 12.53 -4.42 -5.37
N CYS A 46 13.84 -4.28 -5.22
CA CYS A 46 14.49 -4.01 -3.95
C CYS A 46 15.37 -2.77 -4.02
N GLY A 47 15.47 -2.05 -2.91
CA GLY A 47 16.42 -0.96 -2.73
C GLY A 47 17.82 -1.46 -2.37
N PRO A 48 18.77 -0.55 -2.07
CA PRO A 48 20.10 -0.88 -1.58
C PRO A 48 20.12 -1.68 -0.27
N ASP A 49 19.08 -1.49 0.55
CA ASP A 49 18.83 -2.19 1.81
C ASP A 49 18.37 -3.64 1.63
N GLY A 50 18.13 -4.08 0.39
CA GLY A 50 17.59 -5.40 0.08
C GLY A 50 16.11 -5.55 0.38
N ALA A 51 15.43 -4.52 0.89
CA ALA A 51 14.02 -4.58 1.21
C ALA A 51 13.18 -4.53 -0.08
N VAL A 52 12.30 -5.53 -0.25
CA VAL A 52 11.37 -5.58 -1.38
C VAL A 52 10.31 -4.50 -1.20
N PHE A 53 10.26 -3.51 -2.10
CA PHE A 53 9.26 -2.45 -2.06
C PHE A 53 8.18 -2.60 -3.13
N TYR A 54 8.30 -3.56 -4.05
CA TYR A 54 7.30 -3.80 -5.08
C TYR A 54 7.31 -5.27 -5.47
N VAL A 55 6.12 -5.85 -5.64
CA VAL A 55 5.95 -7.17 -6.25
C VAL A 55 5.22 -6.99 -7.57
N GLY A 56 5.70 -7.68 -8.60
CA GLY A 56 5.05 -7.72 -9.88
C GLY A 56 5.19 -9.07 -10.57
N GLN A 57 4.33 -9.30 -11.55
CA GLN A 57 4.43 -10.45 -12.45
C GLN A 57 4.78 -10.03 -13.89
N THR A 58 5.40 -10.93 -14.64
CA THR A 58 5.58 -10.75 -16.09
C THR A 58 5.74 -12.09 -16.82
N ARG A 59 5.23 -12.16 -18.05
CA ARG A 59 5.54 -13.23 -19.02
C ARG A 59 6.79 -12.93 -19.85
N SER A 60 7.25 -11.67 -19.86
CA SER A 60 8.44 -11.22 -20.58
C SER A 60 9.26 -10.30 -19.69
N ALA A 61 10.36 -10.82 -19.15
CA ALA A 61 11.24 -10.04 -18.29
C ALA A 61 11.93 -8.92 -19.08
N CYS A 62 12.30 -9.15 -20.34
CA CYS A 62 12.97 -8.17 -21.19
C CYS A 62 12.22 -6.83 -21.25
N SER A 63 10.97 -6.85 -21.70
CA SER A 63 10.13 -5.66 -21.79
C SER A 63 9.88 -5.03 -20.41
N ARG A 64 9.59 -5.85 -19.40
CA ARG A 64 9.25 -5.35 -18.07
C ARG A 64 10.42 -4.65 -17.38
N MET A 65 11.61 -5.23 -17.43
CA MET A 65 12.81 -4.63 -16.81
C MET A 65 13.26 -3.38 -17.56
N ALA A 66 13.08 -3.33 -18.89
CA ALA A 66 13.32 -2.12 -19.67
C ALA A 66 12.37 -0.98 -19.26
N SER A 67 11.10 -1.27 -18.99
CA SER A 67 10.14 -0.28 -18.48
C SER A 67 10.54 0.26 -17.12
N HIS A 68 10.95 -0.59 -16.19
CA HIS A 68 11.43 -0.15 -14.86
C HIS A 68 12.70 0.68 -14.95
N ARG A 69 13.68 0.25 -15.76
CA ARG A 69 14.92 0.99 -16.00
C ARG A 69 14.66 2.40 -16.55
N ASN A 70 13.68 2.54 -17.43
CA ASN A 70 13.30 3.81 -18.04
C ASN A 70 12.22 4.57 -17.26
N VAL A 71 11.82 4.08 -16.08
CA VAL A 71 10.78 4.68 -15.22
C VAL A 71 9.44 4.84 -15.95
N ARG A 72 9.17 3.95 -16.91
CA ARG A 72 7.94 3.90 -17.73
C ARG A 72 6.90 3.00 -17.07
N THR A 73 6.34 3.45 -15.96
CA THR A 73 5.26 2.76 -15.26
C THR A 73 4.04 3.68 -15.06
N LYS A 74 2.85 3.09 -15.09
CA LYS A 74 1.59 3.81 -14.84
C LYS A 74 1.31 4.00 -13.34
N ASN A 75 1.98 3.24 -12.48
CA ASN A 75 1.85 3.38 -11.02
C ASN A 75 2.70 4.56 -10.55
N ALA A 76 2.06 5.63 -10.06
CA ALA A 76 2.73 6.86 -9.64
C ALA A 76 3.70 6.64 -8.47
N ALA A 77 3.30 5.90 -7.43
CA ALA A 77 4.14 5.59 -6.28
C ALA A 77 5.38 4.77 -6.69
N LEU A 78 5.20 3.78 -7.57
CA LEU A 78 6.32 3.02 -8.15
C LEU A 78 7.22 3.93 -8.99
N ARG A 79 6.65 4.83 -9.78
CA ARG A 79 7.42 5.77 -10.62
C ARG A 79 8.31 6.68 -9.76
N GLU A 80 7.75 7.25 -8.71
CA GLU A 80 8.46 8.09 -7.74
C GLU A 80 9.56 7.30 -7.04
N ARG A 81 9.26 6.08 -6.56
CA ARG A 81 10.24 5.21 -5.90
C ARG A 81 11.38 4.82 -6.83
N LEU A 82 11.09 4.47 -8.09
CA LEU A 82 12.09 4.17 -9.11
C LEU A 82 12.96 5.38 -9.46
N ALA A 83 12.37 6.58 -9.50
CA ALA A 83 13.10 7.82 -9.74
C ALA A 83 14.06 8.15 -8.58
N ALA A 84 13.62 7.94 -7.33
CA ALA A 84 14.45 8.16 -6.14
C ALA A 84 15.62 7.16 -6.03
N LEU A 85 15.43 5.92 -6.49
CA LEU A 85 16.43 4.84 -6.43
C LEU A 85 17.20 4.65 -7.74
N ARG A 86 17.32 5.70 -8.56
CA ARG A 86 17.85 5.58 -9.93
C ARG A 86 19.24 4.92 -9.94
N GLY A 87 19.34 3.77 -10.61
CA GLY A 87 20.59 3.01 -10.75
C GLY A 87 20.91 2.04 -9.61
N THR A 88 20.19 2.08 -8.49
CA THR A 88 20.42 1.20 -7.33
C THR A 88 19.38 0.10 -7.16
N VAL A 89 18.28 0.16 -7.92
CA VAL A 89 17.23 -0.87 -7.91
C VAL A 89 17.77 -2.23 -8.33
N ARG A 90 17.46 -3.24 -7.52
CA ARG A 90 17.72 -4.66 -7.80
C ARG A 90 16.42 -5.44 -7.97
N VAL A 91 16.51 -6.59 -8.62
CA VAL A 91 15.40 -7.51 -8.86
C VAL A 91 15.64 -8.80 -8.07
N VAL A 92 14.67 -9.23 -7.29
CA VAL A 92 14.66 -10.58 -6.72
C VAL A 92 13.66 -11.43 -7.47
N ILE A 93 14.02 -12.67 -7.79
CA ILE A 93 13.09 -13.62 -8.42
C ILE A 93 12.40 -14.38 -7.29
N LEU A 94 11.09 -14.19 -7.19
CA LEU A 94 10.26 -14.75 -6.12
C LEU A 94 9.70 -16.11 -6.51
N GLU A 95 9.34 -16.27 -7.79
CA GLU A 95 8.82 -17.52 -8.34
C GLU A 95 9.08 -17.58 -9.86
N ARG A 96 9.48 -18.75 -10.36
CA ARG A 96 9.66 -18.99 -11.80
C ARG A 96 8.58 -19.93 -12.31
N ASN A 97 8.08 -19.62 -13.50
CA ASN A 97 7.07 -20.37 -14.24
C ASN A 97 5.87 -20.82 -13.38
N PRO A 98 5.20 -19.92 -12.64
CA PRO A 98 4.02 -20.28 -11.86
C PRO A 98 2.89 -20.77 -12.77
N ALA A 99 2.18 -21.81 -12.33
CA ALA A 99 1.02 -22.34 -13.05
C ALA A 99 -0.08 -21.27 -13.24
N ASP A 100 -0.30 -20.43 -12.23
CA ASP A 100 -1.15 -19.24 -12.29
C ASP A 100 -0.37 -18.02 -11.78
N LEU A 101 -0.01 -17.14 -12.71
CA LEU A 101 0.69 -15.89 -12.44
C LEU A 101 -0.07 -15.01 -11.44
N ASN A 102 -1.38 -14.83 -11.61
CA ASN A 102 -2.18 -13.92 -10.79
C ASN A 102 -2.36 -14.46 -9.37
N ALA A 103 -2.53 -15.77 -9.22
CA ALA A 103 -2.59 -16.39 -7.90
C ALA A 103 -1.23 -16.30 -7.20
N ALA A 104 -0.13 -16.53 -7.93
CA ALA A 104 1.22 -16.41 -7.39
C ALA A 104 1.56 -14.98 -6.97
N GLU A 105 1.28 -13.98 -7.81
CA GLU A 105 1.47 -12.56 -7.48
C GLU A 105 0.71 -12.19 -6.20
N ARG A 106 -0.56 -12.60 -6.06
CA ARG A 106 -1.36 -12.35 -4.86
C ARG A 106 -0.76 -12.97 -3.60
N ARG A 107 -0.23 -14.19 -3.67
CA ARG A 107 0.46 -14.83 -2.53
C ARG A 107 1.68 -14.04 -2.09
N HIS A 108 2.52 -13.61 -3.03
CA HIS A 108 3.72 -12.84 -2.72
C HIS A 108 3.38 -11.43 -2.23
N ILE A 109 2.37 -10.79 -2.80
CA ILE A 109 1.82 -9.52 -2.30
C ILE A 109 1.34 -9.68 -0.86
N ALA A 110 0.60 -10.74 -0.53
CA ALA A 110 0.15 -11.00 0.84
C ALA A 110 1.31 -11.24 1.81
N ARG A 111 2.38 -11.89 1.35
CA ARG A 111 3.58 -12.17 2.16
C ARG A 111 4.36 -10.91 2.51
N TYR A 112 4.64 -10.05 1.53
CA TYR A 112 5.39 -8.81 1.77
C TYR A 112 4.49 -7.69 2.31
N GLY A 113 3.21 -7.67 1.91
CA GLY A 113 2.16 -6.84 2.47
C GLY A 113 2.52 -5.36 2.52
N ASP A 114 2.56 -4.84 3.74
CA ASP A 114 2.58 -3.41 4.06
C ASP A 114 3.79 -2.61 3.59
N GLN A 115 4.88 -3.29 3.21
CA GLN A 115 6.09 -2.64 2.68
C GLN A 115 5.99 -2.29 1.18
N LEU A 116 4.97 -2.77 0.48
CA LEU A 116 4.92 -2.66 -0.97
C LEU A 116 4.20 -1.39 -1.47
N VAL A 117 4.83 -0.68 -2.40
CA VAL A 117 4.28 0.51 -3.09
C VAL A 117 3.14 0.19 -4.06
N ASN A 118 2.91 -1.08 -4.38
CA ASN A 118 1.71 -1.49 -5.12
C ASN A 118 0.48 -1.47 -4.20
N LEU A 119 0.60 -1.79 -2.92
CA LEU A 119 -0.50 -1.71 -1.95
C LEU A 119 -0.64 -0.31 -1.33
N VAL A 120 0.47 0.43 -1.24
CA VAL A 120 0.49 1.85 -0.86
C VAL A 120 0.32 2.69 -2.14
N GLY A 121 -0.91 2.72 -2.66
CA GLY A 121 -1.30 3.64 -3.74
C GLY A 121 -1.74 3.02 -5.07
N ALA A 122 -1.83 1.69 -5.19
CA ALA A 122 -2.30 1.07 -6.43
C ALA A 122 -3.20 -0.14 -6.20
N ASP A 123 -4.44 0.12 -5.80
CA ASP A 123 -5.54 -0.74 -6.21
C ASP A 123 -6.60 0.08 -6.92
N HIS A 124 -6.53 -0.07 -8.25
CA HIS A 124 -7.57 0.05 -9.27
C HIS A 124 -8.61 1.17 -9.17
N TRP A 125 -8.77 1.81 -10.33
CA TRP A 125 -9.80 2.75 -10.77
C TRP A 125 -9.39 4.22 -10.72
N SER A 126 -9.52 4.82 -11.90
CA SER A 126 -9.90 6.20 -12.17
C SER A 126 -10.99 6.69 -11.20
N TRP A 127 -10.62 7.05 -9.98
CA TRP A 127 -11.48 7.84 -9.13
C TRP A 127 -11.20 9.31 -9.42
N SER A 128 -12.17 9.88 -10.14
CA SER A 128 -12.35 11.25 -10.60
C SER A 128 -11.12 12.16 -10.63
N THR A 129 -10.84 12.66 -11.83
CA THR A 129 -10.25 13.97 -12.13
C THR A 129 -10.94 15.17 -11.44
N ASN A 130 -11.81 14.97 -10.44
CA ASN A 130 -12.36 16.04 -9.63
C ASN A 130 -11.38 16.35 -8.50
N SER A 131 -10.32 17.09 -8.83
CA SER A 131 -9.43 17.76 -7.86
C SER A 131 -10.16 18.73 -6.93
N ASP A 132 -11.41 19.05 -7.25
CA ASP A 132 -12.13 20.20 -6.70
C ASP A 132 -12.90 19.89 -5.41
N VAL A 133 -13.00 18.62 -5.01
CA VAL A 133 -13.61 18.31 -3.71
C VAL A 133 -12.57 18.44 -2.57
N PRO A 134 -12.95 18.99 -1.40
CA PRO A 134 -12.00 19.31 -0.33
C PRO A 134 -11.23 18.09 0.21
N TRP A 135 -11.86 16.92 0.22
CA TRP A 135 -11.25 15.67 0.71
C TRP A 135 -10.38 14.94 -0.33
N ALA A 136 -10.21 15.49 -1.53
CA ALA A 136 -9.35 14.91 -2.57
C ALA A 136 -7.94 15.53 -2.57
N ALA A 137 -6.93 14.68 -2.70
CA ALA A 137 -5.52 15.08 -2.80
C ALA A 137 -4.94 14.92 -4.23
N GLY A 138 -5.80 14.60 -5.21
CA GLY A 138 -5.41 14.42 -6.61
C GLY A 138 -5.11 12.98 -7.00
N THR A 139 -4.72 12.81 -8.26
CA THR A 139 -4.56 11.48 -8.88
C THR A 139 -3.50 10.64 -8.17
N GLY A 140 -3.89 9.44 -7.74
CA GLY A 140 -2.98 8.47 -7.12
C GLY A 140 -2.82 8.63 -5.60
N ILE A 141 -3.48 9.61 -4.97
CA ILE A 141 -3.50 9.76 -3.51
C ILE A 141 -4.89 9.41 -2.99
N LEU A 142 -5.00 8.28 -2.31
CA LEU A 142 -6.27 7.81 -1.74
C LEU A 142 -6.67 8.66 -0.54
N CYS A 143 -7.96 9.01 -0.46
CA CYS A 143 -8.53 9.50 0.78
C CYS A 143 -8.73 8.33 1.78
N PRO A 144 -8.78 8.63 3.10
CA PRO A 144 -8.92 7.60 4.14
C PRO A 144 -10.07 6.62 3.91
N SER A 145 -11.24 7.10 3.51
CA SER A 145 -12.39 6.24 3.26
C SER A 145 -12.24 5.36 2.02
N ALA A 146 -11.53 5.81 0.99
CA ALA A 146 -11.25 4.98 -0.18
C ALA A 146 -10.31 3.81 0.18
N PHE A 147 -9.31 4.08 1.02
CA PHE A 147 -8.42 3.05 1.56
C PHE A 147 -9.16 2.04 2.46
N ALA A 148 -10.07 2.52 3.30
CA ALA A 148 -10.91 1.66 4.12
C ALA A 148 -11.83 0.80 3.24
N LEU A 149 -12.48 1.41 2.24
CA LEU A 149 -13.35 0.73 1.28
C LEU A 149 -12.65 -0.39 0.51
N GLN A 150 -11.35 -0.28 0.20
CA GLN A 150 -10.60 -1.36 -0.44
C GLN A 150 -10.57 -2.63 0.41
N ARG A 151 -10.58 -2.49 1.74
CA ARG A 151 -10.50 -3.58 2.72
C ARG A 151 -11.87 -4.06 3.21
N THR A 152 -12.93 -3.35 2.86
CA THR A 152 -14.30 -3.75 3.17
C THR A 152 -14.74 -4.92 2.28
N PRO A 153 -15.52 -5.90 2.79
CA PRO A 153 -16.15 -6.93 1.96
C PRO A 153 -17.01 -6.35 0.83
N GLU A 154 -16.96 -6.96 -0.37
CA GLU A 154 -17.56 -6.38 -1.59
C GLU A 154 -19.06 -6.13 -1.48
N HIS A 155 -19.78 -7.00 -0.77
CA HIS A 155 -21.22 -6.87 -0.55
C HIS A 155 -21.61 -5.65 0.29
N MET A 156 -20.71 -5.11 1.12
CA MET A 156 -20.97 -3.92 1.95
C MET A 156 -20.65 -2.61 1.23
N LYS A 157 -19.80 -2.65 0.19
CA LYS A 157 -19.32 -1.43 -0.50
C LYS A 157 -20.45 -0.60 -1.14
N PRO A 158 -21.51 -1.18 -1.75
CA PRO A 158 -22.61 -0.40 -2.30
C PRO A 158 -23.31 0.47 -1.24
N ALA A 159 -23.66 -0.12 -0.09
CA ALA A 159 -24.31 0.61 1.00
C ALA A 159 -23.45 1.74 1.56
N ILE A 160 -22.14 1.51 1.68
CA ILE A 160 -21.21 2.56 2.13
C ILE A 160 -21.13 3.68 1.10
N ARG A 161 -20.97 3.35 -0.20
CA ARG A 161 -20.93 4.37 -1.26
C ARG A 161 -22.22 5.20 -1.31
N GLU A 162 -23.36 4.57 -1.13
CA GLU A 162 -24.66 5.24 -1.06
C GLU A 162 -24.77 6.16 0.16
N ALA A 163 -24.32 5.71 1.34
CA ALA A 163 -24.27 6.55 2.53
C ALA A 163 -23.37 7.78 2.31
N MET A 164 -22.21 7.56 1.68
CA MET A 164 -21.26 8.63 1.36
C MET A 164 -21.80 9.63 0.34
N SER A 165 -22.58 9.20 -0.66
CA SER A 165 -23.14 10.10 -1.68
C SER A 165 -24.25 11.01 -1.14
N ARG A 166 -24.80 10.69 0.04
CA ARG A 166 -25.82 11.50 0.73
C ARG A 166 -25.22 12.49 1.73
N MET A 167 -23.92 12.44 1.97
CA MET A 167 -23.24 13.38 2.88
C MET A 167 -23.12 14.76 2.21
N SER A 168 -23.41 15.81 2.96
CA SER A 168 -22.97 17.16 2.62
C SER A 168 -21.44 17.25 2.57
N VAL A 169 -20.93 18.33 1.98
CA VAL A 169 -19.48 18.57 1.90
C VAL A 169 -18.83 18.61 3.30
N LYS A 170 -19.49 19.25 4.27
CA LYS A 170 -18.99 19.36 5.65
C LYS A 170 -18.99 18.02 6.37
N GLU A 171 -20.08 17.25 6.26
CA GLU A 171 -20.16 15.89 6.79
C GLU A 171 -19.13 14.97 6.16
N ARG A 172 -18.89 15.12 4.85
CA ARG A 172 -17.91 14.34 4.13
C ARG A 172 -16.49 14.61 4.58
N CYS A 173 -16.13 15.88 4.82
CA CYS A 173 -14.82 16.24 5.38
C CYS A 173 -14.64 15.66 6.79
N ALA A 174 -15.64 15.80 7.66
CA ALA A 174 -15.60 15.23 9.01
C ALA A 174 -15.50 13.69 8.99
N PHE A 175 -16.20 13.04 8.06
CA PHE A 175 -16.15 11.59 7.87
C PHE A 175 -14.74 11.11 7.52
N GLU A 176 -14.04 11.77 6.60
CA GLU A 176 -12.68 11.38 6.20
C GLU A 176 -11.68 11.50 7.35
N LEU A 177 -11.76 12.58 8.12
CA LEU A 177 -10.97 12.75 9.34
C LEU A 177 -11.27 11.65 10.37
N ARG A 178 -12.55 11.31 10.55
CA ARG A 178 -12.96 10.23 11.46
C ARG A 178 -12.43 8.88 10.99
N VAL A 179 -12.46 8.59 9.69
CA VAL A 179 -11.89 7.36 9.13
C VAL A 179 -10.38 7.34 9.39
N LEU A 180 -9.66 8.42 9.10
CA LEU A 180 -8.21 8.52 9.35
C LEU A 180 -7.88 8.28 10.83
N MET A 181 -8.61 8.92 11.74
CA MET A 181 -8.45 8.76 13.18
C MET A 181 -8.86 7.36 13.67
N GLY A 182 -9.71 6.65 12.94
CA GLY A 182 -10.05 5.25 13.22
C GLY A 182 -8.97 4.25 12.81
N LEU A 183 -8.02 4.63 11.94
CA LEU A 183 -6.96 3.74 11.49
C LEU A 183 -5.86 3.56 12.55
N PRO A 184 -5.22 2.37 12.63
CA PRO A 184 -4.04 2.17 13.46
C PRO A 184 -2.93 3.15 13.09
N ILE A 185 -2.11 3.53 14.07
CA ILE A 185 -1.13 4.62 13.91
C ILE A 185 -0.17 4.40 12.72
N GLY A 186 0.28 3.16 12.49
CA GLY A 186 1.15 2.82 11.35
C GLY A 186 0.50 3.02 9.98
N PHE A 187 -0.83 2.99 9.89
CA PHE A 187 -1.56 3.32 8.66
C PHE A 187 -1.76 4.82 8.50
N ARG A 188 -1.87 5.59 9.58
CA ARG A 188 -2.05 7.05 9.50
C ARG A 188 -0.88 7.74 8.81
N LEU A 189 0.35 7.29 9.07
CA LEU A 189 1.57 7.78 8.43
C LEU A 189 1.55 7.65 6.89
N ARG A 190 0.73 6.76 6.35
CA ARG A 190 0.57 6.62 4.88
C ARG A 190 -0.28 7.72 4.26
N PHE A 191 -0.95 8.53 5.09
CA PHE A 191 -1.81 9.63 4.66
C PHE A 191 -1.14 10.99 4.86
N ASP A 192 0.14 11.08 5.21
CA ASP A 192 0.83 12.36 5.40
C ASP A 192 0.68 13.25 4.16
N ARG A 193 0.90 12.68 2.98
CA ARG A 193 0.74 13.41 1.72
C ARG A 193 -0.70 13.83 1.43
N TRP A 194 -1.67 13.03 1.84
CA TRP A 194 -3.08 13.40 1.74
C TRP A 194 -3.40 14.54 2.72
N CYS A 195 -2.90 14.49 3.96
CA CYS A 195 -3.09 15.52 4.97
C CYS A 195 -2.48 16.86 4.53
N GLU A 196 -1.29 16.86 3.94
CA GLU A 196 -0.64 18.06 3.40
C GLU A 196 -1.49 18.77 2.35
N ILE A 197 -2.17 18.01 1.48
CA ILE A 197 -2.90 18.56 0.33
C ILE A 197 -4.36 18.83 0.65
N ALA A 198 -5.07 17.86 1.24
CA ALA A 198 -6.49 17.93 1.53
C ALA A 198 -6.77 18.65 2.87
N GLY A 199 -5.84 18.59 3.83
CA GLY A 199 -5.99 19.19 5.16
C GLY A 199 -6.40 20.66 5.12
N PRO A 200 -5.65 21.55 4.43
CA PRO A 200 -5.99 22.97 4.35
C PRO A 200 -7.37 23.22 3.70
N LYS A 201 -7.75 22.44 2.69
CA LYS A 201 -9.04 22.56 2.00
C LYS A 201 -10.21 22.18 2.90
N MET A 202 -10.06 21.06 3.62
CA MET A 202 -11.09 20.57 4.54
C MET A 202 -11.20 21.50 5.76
N LEU A 203 -10.09 22.06 6.25
CA LEU A 203 -10.11 23.01 7.34
C LEU A 203 -10.95 24.25 6.99
N ALA A 204 -10.72 24.83 5.81
CA ALA A 204 -11.49 25.98 5.33
C ALA A 204 -13.01 25.70 5.24
N VAL A 205 -13.41 24.47 4.92
CA VAL A 205 -14.83 24.06 4.86
C VAL A 205 -15.41 23.82 6.25
N LEU A 206 -14.61 23.31 7.18
CA LEU A 206 -15.07 22.98 8.53
C LEU A 206 -15.22 24.24 9.40
N GLU A 207 -14.38 25.25 9.15
CA GLU A 207 -14.39 26.55 9.83
C GLU A 207 -15.44 27.54 9.29
N ALA A 208 -15.91 27.34 8.05
CA ALA A 208 -17.05 28.06 7.46
C ALA A 208 -18.41 27.57 7.98
#